data_AF-Q79E29-F1
#
_entry.id   AF-Q79E29-F1
#
_cell.length_a   1.000
_cell.length_b   1.000
_cell.length_c   1.000
_cell.angle_alpha   90.00
_cell.angle_beta   90.00
_cell.angle_gamma   90.00
#
_symmetry.space_group_name_H-M   'P 1'
#
loop_
_entity.id
_entity.type
_entity.pdbx_description
1 polymer ?
#
loop_
_entity_poly.entity_id
_entity_poly.type
_entity_poly.pdbx_seq_one_letter_code
_entity_poly.pdbx_strand_id
1 'polypeptide(L)' 'MTRLVVGPFNRVEGDLEVHLEVAEGAVTAARVNAPLYRGFERMLEGRDPRDALTITPRICGICS' A
#
# COMPACT_ATOMS: atom_id res chain seq x y z
N MET A 1 12.33 -20.62 -15.11
CA MET A 1 11.64 -19.86 -14.04
C MET A 1 12.08 -18.41 -14.16
N THR A 2 11.13 -17.49 -14.35
CA THR A 2 11.39 -16.08 -14.59
C THR A 2 10.83 -15.26 -13.44
N ARG A 3 11.59 -14.26 -12.98
CA ARG A 3 11.12 -13.29 -11.98
C ARG A 3 10.79 -11.97 -12.67
N LEU A 4 9.59 -11.47 -12.42
CA LEU A 4 9.10 -10.20 -12.95
C LEU A 4 8.83 -9.24 -11.79
N VAL A 5 9.16 -7.97 -11.98
CA VAL A 5 8.73 -6.87 -11.13
C VAL A 5 7.71 -6.08 -11.93
N VAL A 6 6.47 -6.06 -11.45
CA VAL A 6 5.35 -5.37 -12.10
C VAL A 6 5.00 -4.16 -11.25
N GLY A 7 5.21 -2.98 -11.82
CA GLY A 7 4.99 -1.70 -11.14
C GLY A 7 5.88 -0.60 -11.71
N PRO A 8 5.65 0.66 -11.31
CA PRO A 8 4.53 1.11 -10.47
C PRO A 8 3.18 0.95 -11.17
N PHE A 9 2.13 0.62 -10.40
CA PHE A 9 0.78 0.50 -10.95
C PHE A 9 0.13 1.87 -11.13
N ASN A 10 -0.49 2.09 -12.30
CA ASN A 10 -1.31 3.27 -12.57
C ASN A 10 -2.79 2.96 -12.29
N ARG A 11 -3.61 4.01 -12.12
CA ARG A 11 -5.06 3.92 -11.86
C ARG A 11 -5.41 3.16 -10.57
N VAL A 12 -4.56 3.30 -9.57
CA VAL A 12 -4.79 2.85 -8.19
C VAL A 12 -4.47 4.01 -7.25
N GLU A 13 -4.94 3.94 -6.01
CA GLU A 13 -4.51 4.86 -4.95
C GLU A 13 -3.30 4.26 -4.22
N GLY A 14 -2.30 5.10 -3.97
CA GLY A 14 -1.06 4.71 -3.30
C GLY A 14 0.00 4.09 -4.21
N ASP A 15 1.14 3.77 -3.60
CA ASP A 15 2.28 3.13 -4.25
C ASP A 15 2.17 1.61 -4.14
N LEU A 16 2.24 0.92 -5.28
CA LEU A 16 2.11 -0.53 -5.36
C LEU A 16 3.10 -1.13 -6.35
N GLU A 17 3.72 -2.23 -5.94
CA GLU A 17 4.58 -3.08 -6.75
C GLU A 17 4.25 -4.55 -6.49
N VAL A 18 4.33 -5.40 -7.50
CA VAL A 18 4.10 -6.85 -7.37
C VAL A 18 5.26 -7.63 -8.00
N HIS A 19 5.88 -8.49 -7.21
CA HIS A 19 6.88 -9.45 -7.67
C HIS A 19 6.20 -10.76 -8.05
N LEU A 20 6.42 -11.23 -9.27
CA LEU A 20 5.87 -12.48 -9.78
C LEU A 20 6.98 -13.48 -10.09
N GLU A 21 6.74 -14.73 -9.72
CA GLU A 21 7.51 -15.88 -10.21
C GLU A 21 6.66 -16.60 -11.25
N VAL A 22 7.24 -16.83 -12.44
CA VAL A 22 6.55 -17.44 -13.58
C VAL A 22 7.30 -18.70 -14.02
N ALA A 23 6.58 -19.80 -14.15
CA ALA A 23 7.05 -21.07 -14.69
C ALA A 23 6.02 -21.64 -15.66
N GLU A 24 6.48 -22.19 -16.78
CA GLU A 24 5.61 -22.83 -17.78
C GLU A 24 4.44 -21.94 -18.26
N GLY A 25 4.68 -20.62 -18.34
CA GLY A 25 3.68 -19.64 -18.76
C GLY A 25 2.64 -19.28 -17.70
N ALA A 26 2.72 -19.85 -16.49
CA ALA A 26 1.81 -19.57 -15.38
C ALA A 26 2.53 -18.89 -14.21
N VAL A 27 1.81 -18.02 -13.48
CA VAL A 27 2.29 -17.46 -12.22
C VAL A 27 2.26 -18.54 -11.16
N THR A 28 3.40 -18.80 -10.52
CA THR A 28 3.53 -19.78 -9.43
C THR A 28 3.60 -19.13 -8.06
N ALA A 29 4.05 -17.87 -7.99
CA ALA A 29 4.03 -17.07 -6.77
C ALA A 29 3.88 -15.59 -7.08
N ALA A 30 3.24 -14.86 -6.16
CA ALA A 30 3.11 -13.41 -6.20
C ALA A 30 3.42 -12.83 -4.80
N ARG A 31 4.16 -11.72 -4.76
CA ARG A 31 4.39 -10.94 -3.53
C ARG A 31 4.08 -9.48 -3.80
N VAL A 32 3.22 -8.92 -2.97
CA VAL A 32 2.80 -7.52 -3.07
C VAL A 32 3.66 -6.67 -2.15
N ASN A 33 4.08 -5.50 -2.63
CA ASN A 33 4.85 -4.51 -1.91
C ASN A 33 4.16 -3.15 -2.02
N ALA A 34 3.79 -2.57 -0.87
CA ALA A 34 3.26 -1.22 -0.75
C ALA A 34 4.26 -0.40 0.08
N PRO A 35 5.21 0.31 -0.55
CA PRO A 35 6.39 0.82 0.14
C PRO A 35 6.13 2.07 0.97
N LEU A 36 5.03 2.78 0.74
CA LEU A 36 4.73 4.03 1.42
C LEU A 36 4.15 3.79 2.81
N TYR A 37 4.84 4.29 3.83
CA TYR A 37 4.35 4.32 5.21
C TYR A 37 4.33 5.76 5.71
N ARG A 38 3.19 6.19 6.27
CA ARG A 38 3.02 7.53 6.87
C ARG A 38 2.91 7.52 8.39
N GLY A 39 2.51 6.39 9.01
CA GLY A 39 2.47 6.27 10.47
C GLY A 39 1.37 7.06 11.18
N PHE A 40 0.17 7.14 10.60
CA PHE A 40 -0.98 7.84 11.21
C PHE A 40 -1.26 7.39 12.64
N GLU A 41 -1.15 6.09 12.94
CA GLU A 41 -1.38 5.56 14.29
C GLU A 41 -0.40 6.15 15.29
N ARG A 42 0.90 6.20 14.95
CA ARG A 42 1.92 6.81 15.79
C ARG A 42 1.70 8.31 15.98
N MET A 43 1.16 9.00 14.97
CA MET A 43 0.83 10.42 15.10
C MET A 43 -0.25 10.71 16.16
N LEU A 44 -1.08 9.72 16.50
CA LEU A 44 -2.17 9.86 17.48
C LEU A 44 -1.74 9.63 18.93
N GLU A 45 -0.57 9.03 19.16
CA GLU A 45 -0.05 8.79 20.50
C GLU A 45 0.06 10.11 21.29
N GLY A 46 -0.60 10.19 22.45
CA GLY A 46 -0.59 11.38 23.32
C GLY A 46 -1.51 12.53 22.89
N ARG A 47 -2.30 12.38 21.81
CA ARG A 47 -3.28 13.40 21.39
C ARG A 47 -4.61 13.24 22.11
N ASP A 48 -5.41 14.31 22.09
CA ASP A 48 -6.80 14.24 22.51
C ASP A 48 -7.57 13.30 21.56
N PRO A 49 -8.41 12.38 22.05
CA PRO A 49 -9.15 11.45 21.19
C PRO A 49 -9.99 12.12 20.10
N ARG A 50 -10.44 13.36 20.32
CA ARG A 50 -11.24 14.13 19.36
C ARG A 50 -10.44 14.54 18.12
N ASP A 51 -9.12 14.64 18.22
CA ASP A 51 -8.24 15.00 17.09
C ASP A 51 -8.25 13.93 15.99
N ALA A 52 -8.55 12.66 16.36
CA ALA A 52 -8.62 11.56 15.42
C ALA A 52 -9.62 11.83 14.28
N LEU A 53 -10.75 12.48 14.58
CA LEU A 53 -11.78 12.80 13.59
C LEU A 53 -11.29 13.73 12.47
N THR A 54 -10.26 14.52 12.75
CA THR A 54 -9.65 15.40 11.74
C THR A 54 -8.45 14.75 11.09
N ILE A 55 -7.63 14.01 11.84
CA ILE A 55 -6.37 13.44 11.33
C ILE A 55 -6.61 12.16 10.51
N THR A 56 -7.38 11.19 11.00
CA THR A 56 -7.47 9.86 10.37
C THR A 56 -8.16 9.82 9.01
N PRO A 57 -9.15 10.68 8.67
CA PRO A 57 -9.70 10.69 7.31
C PRO A 57 -8.67 11.03 6.23
N ARG A 58 -7.51 11.61 6.59
CA ARG A 58 -6.43 11.92 5.64
C ARG A 58 -5.55 10.69 5.35
N ILE A 59 -5.89 9.52 5.92
CA ILE A 59 -5.30 8.25 5.50
C ILE A 59 -5.59 8.03 4.01
N CYS A 60 -6.77 8.35 3.51
CA CYS A 60 -7.12 8.09 2.11
C CYS A 60 -8.10 9.14 1.62
N GLY A 61 -7.70 9.93 0.62
CA GLY A 61 -8.55 10.97 0.05
C GLY A 61 -9.54 10.47 -1.01
N ILE A 62 -9.35 9.25 -1.52
CA ILE A 62 -10.22 8.64 -2.53
C ILE A 62 -11.43 7.95 -1.89
N CYS A 63 -11.23 7.32 -0.73
CA CYS A 63 -12.24 6.59 0.02
C CYS A 63 -12.86 7.44 1.15
N SER A 64 -12.98 8.75 0.90
CA SER A 64 -13.58 9.71 1.82
C SER A 64 -15.10 9.60 1.89
#